data_AF-A0A933V6Y5-F1
#
_entry.id   AF-A0A933V6Y5-F1
#
_cell.length_a   1.000
_cell.length_b   1.000
_cell.length_c   1.000
_cell.angle_alpha   90.00
_cell.angle_beta   90.00
_cell.angle_gamma   90.00
#
_symmetry.space_group_name_H-M   'P 1'
#
loop_
_entity.id
_entity.type
_entity.pdbx_description
1 polymer ?
#
loop_
_entity_poly.entity_id
_entity_poly.type
_entity_poly.pdbx_seq_one_letter_code
_entity_poly.pdbx_strand_id
1 'polypeptide(L)' 'MGKLVHAAIQRGLAIGRSVKIGTVRGIVIGYNISRDGKFPGTQYPLLVKTELGTAKFGLDEVKPA' A
#
# COMPACT_ATOMS: atom_id res chain seq x y z
N MET A 1 -0.43 8.17 11.09
CA MET A 1 -0.91 6.83 10.64
C MET A 1 -2.35 6.81 10.21
N GLY A 2 -3.33 7.06 11.10
CA GLY A 2 -4.75 7.01 10.72
C GLY A 2 -5.11 7.85 9.47
N LYS A 3 -4.51 9.05 9.33
CA LYS A 3 -4.70 9.91 8.15
C LYS A 3 -4.28 9.26 6.83
N LEU A 4 -3.16 8.54 6.78
CA LEU A 4 -2.69 7.91 5.54
C LEU A 4 -3.47 6.65 5.18
N VAL A 5 -3.86 5.86 6.18
CA VAL A 5 -4.76 4.72 5.95
C VAL A 5 -6.11 5.21 5.44
N HIS A 6 -6.64 6.29 6.01
CA HIS A 6 -7.87 6.91 5.52
C HIS A 6 -7.73 7.41 4.08
N ALA A 7 -6.62 8.09 3.76
CA ALA A 7 -6.32 8.52 2.39
C ALA A 7 -6.18 7.33 1.41
N ALA A 8 -5.57 6.23 1.84
CA ALA A 8 -5.49 4.99 1.04
C ALA A 8 -6.89 4.48 0.67
N ILE A 9 -7.78 4.37 1.66
CA ILE A 9 -9.15 3.90 1.47
C ILE A 9 -9.91 4.83 0.52
N GLN A 10 -9.81 6.16 0.70
CA GLN A 10 -10.45 7.14 -0.19
C GLN A 10 -9.93 7.07 -1.64
N ARG A 11 -8.67 6.69 -1.84
CA ARG A 11 -8.09 6.45 -3.17
C ARG A 11 -8.45 5.07 -3.76
N GLY A 12 -9.32 4.32 -3.11
CA GLY A 12 -9.75 2.98 -3.53
C GLY A 12 -8.72 1.89 -3.25
N LEU A 13 -7.72 2.14 -2.41
CA LEU A 13 -6.64 1.18 -2.06
C LEU A 13 -7.00 0.42 -0.77
N ALA A 14 -8.22 -0.11 -0.71
CA ALA A 14 -8.70 -0.93 0.39
C ALA A 14 -8.10 -2.35 0.35
N ILE A 15 -8.05 -3.04 1.50
CA ILE A 15 -7.63 -4.45 1.57
C ILE A 15 -8.50 -5.31 0.63
N GLY A 16 -7.88 -6.24 -0.06
CA GLY A 16 -8.50 -7.09 -1.09
C GLY A 16 -8.57 -6.44 -2.47
N ARG A 17 -8.22 -5.16 -2.60
CA ARG A 17 -8.23 -4.48 -3.91
C ARG A 17 -7.06 -4.91 -4.78
N SER A 18 -7.36 -5.28 -6.03
CA SER A 18 -6.38 -5.43 -7.09
C SER A 18 -5.78 -4.08 -7.49
N VAL A 19 -4.45 -4.03 -7.55
CA VAL A 19 -3.67 -2.81 -7.81
C VAL A 19 -2.54 -3.08 -8.81
N LYS A 20 -1.94 -2.00 -9.29
CA LYS A 20 -0.72 -1.98 -10.10
C LYS A 20 0.34 -1.11 -9.45
N ILE A 21 1.58 -1.59 -9.47
CA ILE A 21 2.80 -0.87 -9.11
C ILE A 21 3.66 -0.81 -10.37
N GLY A 22 3.64 0.32 -11.07
CA GLY A 22 4.16 0.39 -12.44
C GLY A 22 3.48 -0.66 -13.33
N THR A 23 4.24 -1.65 -13.79
CA THR A 23 3.75 -2.79 -14.60
C THR A 23 3.40 -4.04 -13.79
N VAL A 24 3.76 -4.09 -12.50
CA VAL A 24 3.56 -5.26 -11.65
C VAL A 24 2.15 -5.25 -11.05
N ARG A 25 1.45 -6.37 -11.13
CA ARG A 25 0.12 -6.55 -10.53
C ARG A 25 0.24 -7.02 -9.08
N GLY A 26 -0.72 -6.60 -8.24
CA GLY A 26 -0.77 -7.02 -6.85
C GLY A 26 -2.14 -6.86 -6.21
N ILE A 27 -2.22 -7.24 -4.94
CA ILE A 27 -3.42 -7.11 -4.10
C ILE A 27 -3.02 -6.44 -2.80
N VAL A 28 -3.76 -5.41 -2.38
CA VAL A 28 -3.58 -4.81 -1.05
C VAL A 28 -3.96 -5.85 0.00
N ILE A 29 -3.03 -6.23 0.86
CA ILE A 29 -3.25 -7.24 1.91
C ILE A 29 -3.26 -6.65 3.32
N GLY A 30 -2.92 -5.38 3.47
CA GLY A 30 -2.95 -4.71 4.77
C GLY A 30 -2.40 -3.30 4.72
N TYR A 31 -2.29 -2.71 5.91
CA TYR A 31 -1.69 -1.39 6.11
C TYR A 31 -0.45 -1.50 6.99
N ASN A 32 0.57 -0.74 6.62
CA ASN A 32 1.78 -0.61 7.41
C ASN A 32 1.53 0.35 8.59
N ILE A 33 1.60 -0.16 9.82
CA ILE A 33 1.42 0.62 11.05
C ILE A 33 2.74 0.97 11.74
N SER A 34 3.89 0.63 11.14
CA SER A 34 5.19 0.88 11.77
C SER A 34 5.48 2.38 11.86
N ARG A 35 5.80 2.86 13.06
CA ARG A 35 6.20 4.27 13.27
C ARG A 35 7.65 4.52 12.87
N ASP A 36 8.49 3.51 13.04
CA ASP A 36 9.94 3.63 12.92
C ASP A 36 10.50 2.72 11.82
N GLY A 37 11.78 2.91 11.50
CA GLY A 37 12.54 2.17 10.50
C GLY A 37 12.60 2.86 9.13
N LYS A 38 13.32 2.23 8.18
CA LYS A 38 13.57 2.80 6.84
C LYS A 38 12.30 3.03 6.00
N PHE A 39 11.25 2.25 6.25
CA PHE A 39 9.98 2.31 5.53
C PHE A 39 8.79 2.42 6.52
N PRO A 40 8.59 3.60 7.13
CA PRO A 40 7.53 3.83 8.11
C PRO A 40 6.18 3.97 7.41
N GLY A 41 5.08 3.61 8.08
CA GLY A 41 3.74 3.70 7.50
C GLY A 41 3.23 5.15 7.30
N THR A 42 3.96 6.15 7.81
CA THR A 42 3.68 7.58 7.57
C THR A 42 4.10 8.00 6.16
N GLN A 43 4.87 7.16 5.46
CA GLN A 43 5.32 7.37 4.08
C GLN A 43 4.91 6.21 3.18
N TYR A 44 5.00 4.97 3.70
CA TYR A 44 4.68 3.74 2.98
C TYR A 44 3.53 2.99 3.66
N PRO A 45 2.28 3.50 3.61
CA PRO A 45 1.15 2.98 4.38
C PRO A 45 0.57 1.67 3.83
N LEU A 46 0.88 1.26 2.59
CA LEU A 46 0.28 0.09 1.95
C LEU A 46 1.15 -1.14 2.14
N LEU A 47 0.54 -2.30 2.41
CA LEU A 47 1.17 -3.60 2.28
C LEU A 47 0.53 -4.35 1.12
N VAL A 48 1.31 -4.64 0.07
CA VAL A 48 0.80 -5.23 -1.17
C VAL A 48 1.53 -6.54 -1.45
N LYS A 49 0.77 -7.60 -1.75
CA LYS A 49 1.29 -8.87 -2.24
C LYS A 49 1.28 -8.87 -3.76
N THR A 50 2.43 -9.16 -4.35
CA THR A 50 2.64 -9.30 -5.79
C THR A 50 3.23 -10.67 -6.10
N GLU A 51 3.50 -10.94 -7.39
CA GLU A 51 4.26 -12.11 -7.82
C GLU A 51 5.72 -12.11 -7.35
N LEU A 52 6.28 -10.94 -7.02
CA LEU A 52 7.66 -10.78 -6.54
C LEU A 52 7.78 -10.90 -5.01
N GLY A 53 6.65 -11.01 -4.29
CA GLY A 53 6.59 -11.08 -2.84
C GLY A 53 5.70 -10.00 -2.22
N THR A 54 5.89 -9.75 -0.93
CA THR A 54 5.13 -8.74 -0.19
C THR A 54 6.02 -7.55 0.12
N ALA A 55 5.55 -6.34 -0.19
CA ALA A 55 6.30 -5.11 0.03
C ALA A 55 5.41 -3.94 0.48
N LYS A 56 6.08 -2.92 1.02
CA LYS A 56 5.47 -1.68 1.50
C LYS A 56 5.53 -0.61 0.40
N PHE A 57 4.46 0.15 0.23
CA PHE A 57 4.40 1.18 -0.81
C PHE A 57 3.75 2.48 -0.31
N GLY A 58 4.21 3.58 -0.88
CA GLY A 58 3.57 4.89 -0.82
C GLY A 58 2.29 4.93 -1.64
N LEU A 59 1.42 5.91 -1.35
CA LEU A 59 0.12 6.02 -2.01
C LEU A 59 0.22 6.40 -3.49
N ASP A 60 1.32 7.02 -3.92
CA ASP A 60 1.52 7.45 -5.31
C ASP A 60 2.24 6.39 -6.16
N GLU A 61 2.82 5.38 -5.50
CA GLU A 61 3.47 4.24 -6.17
C GLU A 61 2.46 3.17 -6.62
N VAL A 62 1.23 3.23 -6.10
CA VAL A 62 0.20 2.21 -6.28
C VAL A 62 -1.06 2.83 -6.89
N LYS A 63 -1.58 2.20 -7.95
CA LYS A 63 -2.84 2.58 -8.59
C LYS A 63 -3.85 1.43 -8.51
N PRO A 64 -5.17 1.70 -8.37
CA PRO A 64 -6.18 0.67 -8.62
C PRO A 64 -5.97 0.04 -10.01
N ALA A 65 -6.12 -1.30 -10.09
CA ALA A 65 -5.88 -2.04 -11.33
C ALA A 65 -6.87 -1.73 -12.44
#